data_AF-A0A069A4Y7-F1
#
_entry.id   AF-A0A069A4Y7-F1
#
_cell.length_a   1.000
_cell.length_b   1.000
_cell.length_c   1.000
_cell.angle_alpha   90.00
_cell.angle_beta   90.00
_cell.angle_gamma   90.00
#
_symmetry.space_group_name_H-M   'P 1'
#
loop_
_entity.id
_entity.type
_entity.pdbx_description
1 polymer ?
#
loop_
_entity_poly.entity_id
_entity_poly.type
_entity_poly.pdbx_seq_one_letter_code
_entity_poly.pdbx_strand_id
1 'polypeptide(L)'
;MENTHEAIISEDVFRQVQEQICNRRRRQKNGTTQIFSGLVKCADCGWSLAYGVNSQNKNPYAHFHCSKYGQGLHQCSMHYIRYDVLYAYVLSRLQYWSVLAQQDGDKLLKRLLNASDKERNTARKRQTAELKKAEKRKAEVDTLFAKMYEDWSAGRITEYNFNMLSEKYQGEQRELDAKIERLHEAMEAAAQTAVDAEKWIGLMKQYVNPTELTAELLNTLIEKILIHEAVKSEDGSREQEVEIFYRFIGKIE
;
A
#
# COMPACT_ATOMS: atom_id res chain seq x y z
N MET A 1 -8.10 15.66 19.34
CA MET A 1 -7.42 16.59 18.42
C MET A 1 -6.06 16.00 18.12
N GLU A 2 -5.82 15.68 16.86
CA GLU A 2 -4.48 15.33 16.37
C GLU A 2 -3.70 16.63 16.08
N ASN A 3 -2.38 16.60 16.13
CA ASN A 3 -1.48 17.74 15.83
C ASN A 3 -1.50 18.94 16.81
N THR A 4 -1.74 18.73 18.10
CA THR A 4 -1.61 19.78 19.13
C THR A 4 -0.19 19.97 19.68
N HIS A 5 0.76 19.16 19.24
CA HIS A 5 2.17 19.25 19.61
C HIS A 5 3.06 18.91 18.42
N GLU A 6 4.28 19.43 18.43
CA GLU A 6 5.29 19.09 17.43
C GLU A 6 5.63 17.61 17.50
N ALA A 7 5.61 16.94 16.34
CA ALA A 7 5.88 15.52 16.26
C ALA A 7 7.38 15.25 16.51
N ILE A 8 7.67 14.36 17.47
CA ILE A 8 9.06 13.98 17.82
C ILE A 8 9.72 13.16 16.70
N ILE A 9 8.92 12.39 15.95
CA ILE A 9 9.35 11.60 14.80
C ILE A 9 8.34 11.80 13.67
N SER A 10 8.80 11.71 12.42
CA SER A 10 7.90 11.77 11.27
C SER A 10 6.88 10.62 11.29
N GLU A 11 5.67 10.88 10.82
CA GLU A 11 4.61 9.87 10.72
C GLU A 11 5.05 8.62 9.94
N ASP A 12 5.86 8.79 8.89
CA ASP A 12 6.42 7.69 8.10
C ASP A 12 7.28 6.74 8.94
N VAL A 13 8.20 7.30 9.75
CA VAL A 13 9.04 6.52 10.68
C VAL A 13 8.17 5.81 11.71
N PHE A 14 7.14 6.48 12.23
CA PHE A 14 6.21 5.86 13.16
C PHE A 14 5.48 4.66 12.53
N ARG A 15 4.91 4.83 11.33
CA ARG A 15 4.24 3.76 10.57
C ARG A 15 5.19 2.60 10.26
N GLN A 16 6.42 2.90 9.85
CA GLN A 16 7.44 1.88 9.58
C GLN A 16 7.76 1.04 10.83
N VAL A 17 7.90 1.66 12.00
CA VAL A 17 8.14 0.95 13.26
C VAL A 17 6.93 0.11 13.65
N GLN A 18 5.71 0.63 13.51
CA GLN A 18 4.48 -0.14 13.79
C GLN A 18 4.38 -1.38 12.90
N GLU A 19 4.69 -1.26 11.61
CA GLU A 19 4.70 -2.41 10.70
C GLU A 19 5.79 -3.43 11.06
N GLN A 20 6.98 -3.00 11.48
CA GLN A 20 8.02 -3.90 11.96
C GLN A 20 7.61 -4.65 13.23
N ILE A 21 6.85 -4.00 14.11
CA ILE A 21 6.26 -4.63 15.30
C ILE A 21 5.20 -5.67 14.89
N CYS A 22 4.31 -5.35 13.95
CA CYS A 22 3.32 -6.29 13.42
C CYS A 22 3.97 -7.50 12.75
N ASN A 23 5.08 -7.28 12.02
CA ASN A 23 5.85 -8.31 11.35
C ASN A 23 6.99 -8.88 12.22
N ARG A 24 6.90 -8.72 13.54
CA ARG A 24 7.98 -9.12 14.46
C ARG A 24 8.35 -10.59 14.25
N ARG A 25 9.63 -10.79 13.93
CA ARG A 25 10.17 -12.11 13.60
C ARG A 25 10.20 -12.99 14.84
N ARG A 26 9.59 -14.17 14.74
CA ARG A 26 9.70 -15.18 15.77
C ARG A 26 11.05 -15.87 15.64
N ARG A 27 11.89 -15.76 16.68
CA ARG A 27 13.14 -16.52 16.75
C ARG A 27 12.83 -18.01 16.64
N GLN A 28 13.64 -18.72 15.87
CA GLN A 28 13.60 -20.18 15.86
C GLN A 28 14.13 -20.74 17.17
N LYS A 29 13.84 -22.02 17.44
CA LYS A 29 14.27 -22.71 18.67
C LYS A 29 15.80 -22.73 18.85
N ASN A 30 16.55 -22.68 17.76
CA ASN A 30 18.01 -22.62 17.72
C ASN A 30 18.57 -21.18 17.82
N GLY A 31 17.73 -20.18 18.10
CA GLY A 31 18.14 -18.77 18.25
C GLY A 31 18.35 -18.02 16.94
N THR A 32 18.35 -18.67 15.78
CA THR A 32 18.49 -18.00 14.48
C THR A 32 17.18 -17.37 14.04
N THR A 33 17.28 -16.25 13.32
CA THR A 33 16.12 -15.59 12.71
C THR A 33 16.30 -15.58 11.21
N GLN A 34 15.36 -16.19 10.50
CA GLN A 34 15.41 -16.29 9.04
C GLN A 34 15.11 -14.91 8.41
N ILE A 35 15.85 -14.53 7.36
CA ILE A 35 15.81 -13.19 6.74
C ILE A 35 14.45 -12.79 6.14
N PHE A 36 13.65 -13.75 5.72
CA PHE A 36 12.30 -13.61 5.16
C PHE A 36 11.18 -13.83 6.19
N SER A 37 11.53 -14.11 7.46
CA SER A 37 10.54 -14.29 8.51
C SER A 37 9.65 -13.04 8.62
N GLY A 38 8.34 -13.25 8.64
CA GLY A 38 7.34 -12.17 8.67
C GLY A 38 6.96 -11.62 7.29
N LEU A 39 7.82 -11.74 6.27
CA LEU A 39 7.62 -11.14 4.94
C LEU A 39 6.83 -12.03 3.98
N VAL A 40 7.00 -13.35 4.06
CA VAL A 40 6.42 -14.29 3.07
C VAL A 40 5.01 -14.70 3.49
N LYS A 41 4.03 -14.42 2.63
CA LYS A 41 2.61 -14.70 2.84
C LYS A 41 2.05 -15.57 1.71
N CYS A 42 0.99 -16.31 2.02
CA CYS A 42 0.22 -17.08 1.06
C CYS A 42 -0.72 -16.14 0.31
N ALA A 43 -0.71 -16.18 -1.03
CA ALA A 43 -1.57 -15.35 -1.85
C ALA A 43 -3.06 -15.64 -1.61
N ASP A 44 -3.42 -16.91 -1.40
CA ASP A 44 -4.82 -17.32 -1.25
C ASP A 44 -5.41 -17.01 0.13
N CYS A 45 -4.70 -17.34 1.20
CA CYS A 45 -5.25 -17.25 2.56
C CYS A 45 -4.68 -16.10 3.39
N GLY A 46 -3.69 -15.36 2.87
CA GLY A 46 -3.04 -14.22 3.52
C GLY A 46 -2.14 -14.57 4.71
N TRP A 47 -2.11 -15.82 5.17
CA TRP A 47 -1.29 -16.23 6.32
C TRP A 47 0.19 -16.30 5.96
N SER A 48 1.04 -16.09 6.96
CA SER A 48 2.49 -16.24 6.81
C SER A 48 2.88 -17.67 6.44
N LEU A 49 3.91 -17.83 5.61
CA LEU A 49 4.52 -19.14 5.37
C LEU A 49 5.49 -19.50 6.51
N ALA A 50 5.43 -20.76 6.95
CA ALA A 50 6.33 -21.33 7.93
C ALA A 50 7.61 -21.82 7.24
N TYR A 51 8.76 -21.50 7.85
CA TYR A 51 10.04 -22.03 7.42
C TYR A 51 10.25 -23.44 7.97
N GLY A 52 10.69 -24.35 7.11
CA GLY A 52 11.07 -25.72 7.47
C GLY A 52 12.38 -26.13 6.81
N VAL A 53 13.04 -27.12 7.41
CA VAL A 53 14.19 -27.80 6.81
C VAL A 53 13.82 -29.26 6.64
N ASN A 54 13.94 -29.77 5.42
CA ASN A 54 13.86 -31.20 5.19
C ASN A 54 15.27 -31.78 5.38
N SER A 55 15.53 -32.38 6.53
CA SER A 55 16.80 -33.03 6.86
C SER A 55 16.79 -34.55 6.64
N GLN A 56 15.66 -35.13 6.24
CA GLN A 56 15.51 -36.58 6.05
C GLN A 56 16.00 -37.04 4.68
N ASN A 57 16.05 -36.14 3.71
CA ASN A 57 16.60 -36.44 2.39
C ASN A 57 18.13 -36.50 2.41
N LYS A 58 18.72 -37.29 1.50
CA LYS A 58 20.17 -37.34 1.25
C LYS A 58 20.80 -35.96 1.05
N ASN A 59 20.03 -35.05 0.44
CA ASN A 59 20.39 -33.65 0.26
C ASN A 59 19.39 -32.78 1.03
N PRO A 60 19.73 -32.33 2.26
CA PRO A 60 18.88 -31.45 3.03
C PRO A 60 18.60 -30.13 2.31
N TYR A 61 17.39 -29.62 2.43
CA TYR A 61 17.03 -28.31 1.88
C TYR A 61 16.05 -27.56 2.77
N ALA A 62 16.11 -26.23 2.69
CA ALA A 62 15.19 -25.33 3.36
C ALA A 62 14.03 -24.94 2.44
N HIS A 63 12.85 -24.75 3.02
CA HIS A 63 11.64 -24.39 2.29
C HIS A 63 10.66 -23.59 3.15
N PHE A 64 9.69 -23.01 2.47
CA PHE A 64 8.52 -22.36 3.05
C PHE A 64 7.26 -23.11 2.62
N HIS A 65 6.30 -23.24 3.53
CA HIS A 65 4.96 -23.78 3.25
C HIS A 65 3.91 -22.94 3.98
N CYS A 66 2.66 -22.90 3.49
CA CYS A 66 1.61 -22.15 4.17
C CYS A 66 1.37 -22.68 5.59
N SER A 67 1.50 -21.81 6.59
CA SER A 67 1.31 -22.21 8.00
C SER A 67 -0.11 -22.68 8.27
N LYS A 68 -1.10 -22.06 7.62
CA LYS A 68 -2.52 -22.40 7.77
C LYS A 68 -2.83 -23.80 7.24
N TYR A 69 -2.27 -24.13 6.07
CA TYR A 69 -2.36 -25.48 5.51
C TYR A 69 -1.60 -26.49 6.38
N GLY A 70 -0.40 -26.15 6.83
CA GLY A 70 0.41 -27.01 7.71
C GLY A 70 -0.24 -27.33 9.06
N GLN A 71 -1.20 -26.53 9.51
CA GLN A 71 -2.03 -26.79 10.69
C GLN A 71 -3.24 -27.69 10.42
N GLY A 72 -3.46 -28.15 9.18
CA GLY A 72 -4.59 -29.01 8.81
C GLY A 72 -5.93 -28.29 8.65
N LEU A 73 -5.94 -26.96 8.54
CA LEU A 73 -7.17 -26.18 8.34
C LEU A 73 -7.67 -26.21 6.88
N HIS A 74 -6.82 -26.64 5.94
CA HIS A 74 -7.14 -26.92 4.52
C HIS A 74 -7.93 -25.83 3.75
N GLN A 75 -7.79 -24.54 4.11
CA GLN A 75 -8.45 -23.42 3.42
C GLN A 75 -7.74 -22.94 2.13
N CYS A 76 -6.54 -23.45 1.86
CA CYS A 76 -5.77 -23.22 0.64
C CYS A 76 -4.94 -24.48 0.35
N SER A 77 -4.15 -24.52 -0.72
CA SER A 77 -3.18 -25.59 -0.93
C SER A 77 -1.89 -25.39 -0.10
N MET A 78 -0.93 -26.32 -0.24
CA MET A 78 0.30 -26.31 0.56
C MET A 78 1.14 -25.02 0.37
N HIS A 79 0.98 -24.28 -0.74
CA HIS A 79 1.73 -23.07 -1.07
C HIS A 79 3.19 -23.16 -0.66
N TYR A 80 3.93 -23.91 -1.47
CA TYR A 80 5.28 -24.35 -1.14
C TYR A 80 6.29 -23.66 -2.04
N ILE A 81 7.39 -23.18 -1.49
CA ILE A 81 8.54 -22.67 -2.25
C ILE A 81 9.84 -23.01 -1.54
N ARG A 82 10.87 -23.40 -2.31
CA ARG A 82 12.20 -23.65 -1.73
C ARG A 82 12.89 -22.32 -1.37
N TYR A 83 13.69 -22.35 -0.31
CA TYR A 83 14.40 -21.17 0.15
C TYR A 83 15.37 -20.61 -0.89
N ASP A 84 16.17 -21.47 -1.52
CA ASP A 84 17.16 -21.09 -2.53
C ASP A 84 16.52 -20.47 -3.78
N VAL A 85 15.39 -21.03 -4.23
CA VAL A 85 14.60 -20.48 -5.35
C VAL A 85 14.08 -19.08 -5.00
N LEU A 86 13.45 -18.93 -3.82
CA LEU A 86 12.95 -17.63 -3.38
C LEU A 86 14.09 -16.61 -3.20
N TYR A 87 15.21 -17.04 -2.62
CA TYR A 87 16.38 -16.18 -2.41
C TYR A 87 16.94 -15.66 -3.73
N ALA A 88 17.18 -16.56 -4.70
CA ALA A 88 17.71 -16.18 -6.01
C ALA A 88 16.75 -15.25 -6.76
N TYR A 89 15.44 -15.52 -6.70
CA TYR A 89 14.43 -14.68 -7.33
C TYR A 89 14.42 -13.27 -6.74
N VAL A 90 14.33 -13.15 -5.41
CA VAL A 90 14.31 -11.83 -4.74
C VAL A 90 15.61 -11.06 -4.98
N LEU A 91 16.77 -11.73 -4.89
CA LEU A 91 18.06 -11.10 -5.14
C LEU A 91 18.15 -10.54 -6.57
N SER A 92 17.82 -11.36 -7.57
CA SER A 92 17.86 -10.92 -8.98
C SER A 92 16.92 -9.75 -9.24
N ARG A 93 15.74 -9.72 -8.60
CA ARG A 93 14.80 -8.62 -8.75
C ARG A 93 15.30 -7.33 -8.10
N LEU A 94 15.90 -7.41 -6.91
CA LEU A 94 16.52 -6.24 -6.27
C LEU A 94 17.72 -5.72 -7.07
N GLN A 95 18.55 -6.60 -7.61
CA GLN A 95 19.66 -6.22 -8.49
C GLN A 95 19.15 -5.52 -9.76
N TYR A 96 18.14 -6.07 -10.42
CA TYR A 96 17.51 -5.47 -11.60
C TYR A 96 17.04 -4.03 -11.33
N TRP A 97 16.28 -3.83 -10.26
CA TRP A 97 15.79 -2.50 -9.91
C TRP A 97 16.90 -1.55 -9.47
N SER A 98 17.91 -2.05 -8.77
CA SER A 98 19.06 -1.27 -8.34
C SER A 98 19.83 -0.73 -9.54
N VAL A 99 20.08 -1.57 -10.55
CA VAL A 99 20.73 -1.16 -11.80
C VAL A 99 19.90 -0.10 -12.54
N LEU A 100 18.59 -0.29 -12.66
CA LEU A 100 17.72 0.70 -13.30
C LEU A 100 17.67 2.04 -12.57
N ALA A 101 17.58 2.02 -11.24
CA ALA A 101 17.57 3.23 -10.42
C ALA A 101 18.87 4.04 -10.55
N GLN A 102 19.99 3.34 -10.77
CA GLN A 102 21.31 3.96 -10.97
C GLN A 102 21.50 4.51 -12.39
N GLN A 103 21.03 3.80 -13.41
CA GLN A 103 21.20 4.21 -14.80
C GLN A 103 20.31 5.39 -15.16
N ASP A 104 19.03 5.35 -14.79
CA ASP A 104 18.04 6.34 -15.20
C ASP A 104 16.89 6.42 -14.17
N GLY A 105 17.21 6.96 -13.00
CA GLY A 105 16.25 7.14 -11.91
C GLY A 105 15.04 7.99 -12.31
N ASP A 106 15.21 8.98 -13.18
CA ASP A 106 14.12 9.86 -13.62
C ASP A 106 13.16 9.12 -14.57
N LYS A 107 13.67 8.29 -15.47
CA LYS A 107 12.84 7.42 -16.31
C LYS A 107 12.17 6.33 -15.50
N LEU A 108 12.84 5.78 -14.48
CA LEU A 108 12.23 4.84 -13.55
C LEU A 108 11.11 5.50 -12.75
N LEU A 109 11.33 6.72 -12.23
CA LEU A 109 10.31 7.51 -11.54
C LEU A 109 9.11 7.73 -12.44
N LYS A 110 9.34 8.19 -13.67
CA LYS A 110 8.29 8.28 -14.68
C LYS A 110 7.59 6.94 -14.86
N ARG A 111 8.28 5.84 -15.08
CA ARG A 111 7.64 4.52 -15.25
C ARG A 111 6.77 4.12 -14.05
N LEU A 112 7.24 4.35 -12.82
CA LEU A 112 6.48 4.07 -11.59
C LEU A 112 5.24 4.96 -11.45
N LEU A 113 5.32 6.22 -11.91
CA LEU A 113 4.19 7.16 -11.90
C LEU A 113 3.25 7.00 -13.10
N ASN A 114 3.75 6.45 -14.22
CA ASN A 114 3.15 6.56 -15.56
C ASN A 114 2.50 5.27 -16.06
N ALA A 115 2.06 4.35 -15.20
CA ALA A 115 1.23 3.22 -15.63
C ALA A 115 -0.10 3.63 -16.32
N SER A 116 -0.45 4.93 -16.39
CA SER A 116 -1.24 5.55 -17.48
C SER A 116 -1.25 7.09 -17.33
N ASP A 117 -0.29 7.77 -17.96
CA ASP A 117 -0.04 9.21 -17.78
C ASP A 117 -1.16 10.12 -18.31
N LYS A 118 -1.89 9.66 -19.33
CA LYS A 118 -2.91 10.48 -20.01
C LYS A 118 -4.24 10.43 -19.27
N GLU A 119 -4.67 9.25 -18.83
CA GLU A 119 -5.93 9.07 -18.10
C GLU A 119 -5.83 9.58 -16.67
N ARG A 120 -4.67 9.44 -16.03
CA ARG A 120 -4.45 9.99 -14.68
C ARG A 120 -4.40 11.51 -14.68
N ASN A 121 -3.77 12.14 -15.68
CA ASN A 121 -3.78 13.61 -15.78
C ASN A 121 -5.16 14.17 -16.11
N THR A 122 -5.95 13.50 -16.96
CA THR A 122 -7.35 13.88 -17.19
C THR A 122 -8.21 13.64 -15.96
N ALA A 123 -8.02 12.52 -15.26
CA ALA A 123 -8.70 12.20 -14.01
C ALA A 123 -8.37 13.22 -12.91
N ARG A 124 -7.09 13.61 -12.75
CA ARG A 124 -6.68 14.62 -11.78
C ARG A 124 -7.30 15.97 -12.09
N LYS A 125 -7.24 16.42 -13.36
CA LYS A 125 -7.88 17.66 -13.80
C LYS A 125 -9.40 17.62 -13.54
N ARG A 126 -10.04 16.48 -13.79
CA ARG A 126 -11.46 16.27 -13.52
C ARG A 126 -11.77 16.33 -12.02
N GLN A 127 -10.99 15.64 -11.18
CA GLN A 127 -11.13 15.67 -9.72
C GLN A 127 -10.95 17.10 -9.18
N THR A 128 -9.93 17.84 -9.63
CA THR A 128 -9.74 19.24 -9.23
C THR A 128 -10.91 20.14 -9.68
N ALA A 129 -11.45 19.92 -10.88
CA ALA A 129 -12.61 20.66 -11.35
C ALA A 129 -13.89 20.31 -10.56
N GLU A 130 -14.09 19.04 -10.22
CA GLU A 130 -15.21 18.58 -9.40
C GLU A 130 -15.13 19.11 -7.96
N LEU A 131 -13.92 19.16 -7.39
CA LEU A 131 -13.66 19.75 -6.08
C LEU A 131 -14.03 21.23 -6.08
N LYS A 132 -13.49 22.01 -7.02
CA LYS A 132 -13.79 23.43 -7.16
C LYS A 132 -15.29 23.70 -7.34
N LYS A 133 -15.99 22.80 -8.06
CA LYS A 133 -17.45 22.89 -8.24
C LYS A 133 -18.19 22.61 -6.92
N ALA A 134 -17.76 21.61 -6.15
CA ALA A 134 -18.36 21.29 -4.86
C ALA A 134 -18.14 22.42 -3.83
N GLU A 135 -16.92 22.95 -3.73
CA GLU A 135 -16.59 24.08 -2.86
C GLU A 135 -17.39 25.33 -3.22
N LYS A 136 -17.49 25.66 -4.52
CA LYS A 136 -18.30 26.78 -4.99
C LYS A 136 -19.77 26.59 -4.59
N ARG A 137 -20.32 25.39 -4.78
CA ARG A 137 -21.71 25.12 -4.44
C ARG A 137 -21.94 25.20 -2.93
N LYS A 138 -20.99 24.73 -2.12
CA LYS A 138 -21.06 24.87 -0.66
C LYS A 138 -21.13 26.34 -0.25
N ALA A 139 -20.23 27.18 -0.79
CA ALA A 139 -20.25 28.62 -0.51
C ALA A 139 -21.56 29.32 -0.96
N GLU A 140 -22.14 28.89 -2.09
CA GLU A 140 -23.45 29.36 -2.54
C GLU A 140 -24.56 28.98 -1.54
N VAL A 141 -24.57 27.72 -1.08
CA VAL A 141 -25.54 27.24 -0.08
C VAL A 141 -25.38 27.97 1.24
N ASP A 142 -24.15 28.20 1.70
CA ASP A 142 -23.86 28.97 2.93
C ASP A 142 -24.41 30.41 2.82
N THR A 143 -24.25 31.04 1.66
CA THR A 143 -24.77 32.38 1.38
C THR A 143 -26.31 32.39 1.37
N LEU A 144 -26.94 31.37 0.78
CA LEU A 144 -28.40 31.22 0.77
C LEU A 144 -28.94 31.02 2.19
N PHE A 145 -28.24 30.22 3.00
CA PHE A 145 -28.61 29.95 4.38
C PHE A 145 -28.54 31.22 5.23
N ALA A 146 -27.48 32.02 5.08
CA ALA A 146 -27.33 33.30 5.77
C ALA A 146 -28.46 34.29 5.42
N LYS A 147 -28.79 34.45 4.13
CA LYS A 147 -29.90 35.31 3.69
C LYS A 147 -31.26 34.82 4.21
N MET A 148 -31.49 33.51 4.18
CA MET A 148 -32.72 32.93 4.72
C MET A 148 -32.87 33.22 6.22
N TYR A 149 -31.78 33.16 6.98
CA TYR A 149 -31.79 33.52 8.39
C TYR A 149 -32.13 35.01 8.61
N GLU A 150 -31.57 35.91 7.81
CA GLU A 150 -31.89 37.34 7.84
C GLU A 150 -33.38 37.59 7.52
N ASP A 151 -33.94 36.93 6.50
CA ASP A 151 -35.34 37.07 6.11
C ASP A 151 -36.30 36.51 7.18
N TRP A 152 -35.92 35.43 7.88
CA TRP A 152 -36.68 34.91 9.02
C TRP A 152 -36.67 35.89 10.19
N SER A 153 -35.49 36.42 10.54
CA SER A 153 -35.35 37.42 11.60
C SER A 153 -36.12 38.71 11.29
N ALA A 154 -36.27 39.06 10.01
CA ALA A 154 -37.05 40.20 9.55
C ALA A 154 -38.58 39.92 9.45
N GLY A 155 -39.02 38.70 9.78
CA GLY A 155 -40.44 38.30 9.74
C GLY A 155 -41.00 38.10 8.34
N ARG A 156 -40.15 37.99 7.31
CA ARG A 156 -40.58 37.82 5.91
C ARG A 156 -40.93 36.38 5.55
N ILE A 157 -40.41 35.42 6.31
CA ILE A 157 -40.71 34.00 6.16
C ILE A 157 -41.24 33.40 7.46
N THR A 158 -42.17 32.46 7.32
CA THR A 158 -42.76 31.75 8.45
C THR A 158 -41.77 30.74 9.02
N GLU A 159 -41.94 30.41 10.30
CA GLU A 159 -41.13 29.38 10.99
C GLU A 159 -41.20 28.02 10.27
N TYR A 160 -42.38 27.62 9.79
CA TYR A 160 -42.56 26.40 9.01
C TYR A 160 -41.67 26.37 7.75
N ASN A 161 -41.66 27.47 6.98
CA ASN A 161 -40.85 27.56 5.76
C ASN A 161 -39.36 27.62 6.08
N PHE A 162 -38.97 28.31 7.16
CA PHE A 162 -37.60 28.35 7.62
C PHE A 162 -37.08 26.97 8.00
N ASN A 163 -37.84 26.20 8.79
CA ASN A 163 -37.43 24.84 9.21
C ASN A 163 -37.30 23.91 8.00
N MET A 164 -38.28 23.91 7.10
CA MET A 164 -38.27 23.07 5.90
C MET A 164 -37.08 23.38 4.96
N LEU A 165 -36.78 24.66 4.72
CA LEU A 165 -35.64 25.05 3.89
C LEU A 165 -34.30 24.84 4.61
N SER A 166 -34.26 25.04 5.93
CA SER A 166 -33.06 24.80 6.75
C SER A 166 -32.64 23.34 6.70
N GLU A 167 -33.57 22.40 6.87
CA GLU A 167 -33.29 20.97 6.76
C GLU A 167 -32.71 20.61 5.38
N LYS A 168 -33.28 21.19 4.32
CA LYS A 168 -32.80 20.97 2.95
C LYS A 168 -31.38 21.47 2.75
N TYR A 169 -31.08 22.72 3.14
CA TYR A 169 -29.74 23.28 2.98
C TYR A 169 -28.70 22.59 3.86
N GLN A 170 -29.05 22.23 5.09
CA GLN A 170 -28.16 21.46 5.97
C GLN A 170 -27.92 20.03 5.45
N GLY A 171 -28.91 19.42 4.79
CA GLY A 171 -28.73 18.17 4.04
C GLY A 171 -27.71 18.33 2.93
N GLU A 172 -27.90 19.35 2.07
CA GLU A 172 -27.00 19.65 0.95
C GLU A 172 -25.58 19.98 1.42
N GLN A 173 -25.41 20.75 2.51
CA GLN A 173 -24.09 21.03 3.11
C GLN A 173 -23.37 19.75 3.54
N ARG A 174 -24.07 18.84 4.24
CA ARG A 174 -23.48 17.55 4.68
C ARG A 174 -23.03 16.69 3.51
N GLU A 175 -23.82 16.63 2.44
CA GLU A 175 -23.46 15.89 1.23
C GLU A 175 -22.25 16.50 0.51
N LEU A 176 -22.19 17.83 0.45
CA LEU A 176 -21.07 18.57 -0.15
C LEU A 176 -19.79 18.38 0.67
N ASP A 177 -19.88 18.43 2.00
CA ASP A 177 -18.74 18.19 2.90
C ASP A 177 -18.17 16.79 2.74
N ALA A 178 -19.02 15.76 2.83
CA ALA A 178 -18.59 14.39 2.62
C ALA A 178 -18.04 14.13 1.21
N LYS A 179 -18.45 14.93 0.21
CA LYS A 179 -17.90 14.87 -1.14
C LYS A 179 -16.54 15.56 -1.24
N ILE A 180 -16.38 16.74 -0.62
CA ILE A 180 -15.12 17.48 -0.59
C ILE A 180 -14.05 16.66 0.13
N GLU A 181 -14.38 16.08 1.29
CA GLU A 181 -13.46 15.20 2.04
C GLU A 181 -12.98 14.03 1.18
N ARG A 182 -13.90 13.28 0.56
CA ARG A 182 -13.53 12.17 -0.33
C ARG A 182 -12.67 12.60 -1.52
N LEU A 183 -12.93 13.77 -2.10
CA LEU A 183 -12.13 14.30 -3.20
C LEU A 183 -10.72 14.72 -2.72
N HIS A 184 -10.61 15.32 -1.53
CA HIS A 184 -9.33 15.64 -0.91
C HIS A 184 -8.51 14.38 -0.60
N GLU A 185 -9.10 13.39 0.06
CA GLU A 185 -8.44 12.12 0.37
C GLU A 185 -7.89 11.43 -0.89
N ALA A 186 -8.68 11.40 -1.96
CA ALA A 186 -8.25 10.82 -3.23
C ALA A 186 -7.09 11.60 -3.88
N MET A 187 -7.10 12.93 -3.78
CA MET A 187 -6.04 13.78 -4.32
C MET A 187 -4.74 13.66 -3.51
N GLU A 188 -4.82 13.63 -2.18
CA GLU A 188 -3.67 13.42 -1.29
C GLU A 188 -3.04 12.05 -1.50
N ALA A 189 -3.84 10.99 -1.60
CA ALA A 189 -3.32 9.65 -1.91
C ALA A 189 -2.53 9.63 -3.24
N ALA A 190 -3.02 10.35 -4.26
CA ALA A 190 -2.35 10.44 -5.55
C ALA A 190 -1.06 11.29 -5.53
N ALA A 191 -0.98 12.30 -4.66
CA ALA A 191 0.22 13.11 -4.44
C ALA A 191 1.28 12.33 -3.64
N GLN A 192 0.85 11.61 -2.60
CA GLN A 192 1.69 10.77 -1.77
C GLN A 192 2.42 9.70 -2.60
N THR A 193 1.75 9.13 -3.60
CA THR A 193 2.34 8.15 -4.53
C THR A 193 3.62 8.66 -5.23
N ALA A 194 3.68 9.97 -5.55
CA ALA A 194 4.86 10.55 -6.19
C ALA A 194 6.05 10.64 -5.25
N VAL A 195 5.82 11.16 -4.05
CA VAL A 195 6.80 11.25 -2.97
C VAL A 195 7.31 9.86 -2.59
N ASP A 196 6.42 8.89 -2.52
CA ASP A 196 6.71 7.50 -2.18
C ASP A 196 7.58 6.80 -3.25
N ALA A 197 7.33 7.07 -4.53
CA ALA A 197 8.18 6.58 -5.62
C ALA A 197 9.59 7.19 -5.57
N GLU A 198 9.71 8.49 -5.30
CA GLU A 198 11.02 9.15 -5.13
C GLU A 198 11.79 8.57 -3.93
N LYS A 199 11.13 8.37 -2.79
CA LYS A 199 11.72 7.71 -1.61
C LYS A 199 12.23 6.32 -1.94
N TRP A 200 11.42 5.50 -2.60
CA TRP A 200 11.81 4.14 -2.98
C TRP A 200 13.03 4.13 -3.91
N ILE A 201 13.05 5.01 -4.93
CA ILE A 201 14.22 5.15 -5.82
C ILE A 201 15.45 5.58 -5.01
N GLY A 202 15.30 6.52 -4.08
CA GLY A 202 16.37 6.93 -3.17
C GLY A 202 16.96 5.76 -2.39
N LEU A 203 16.11 4.88 -1.83
CA LEU A 203 16.54 3.66 -1.14
C LEU A 203 17.25 2.68 -2.08
N MET A 204 16.72 2.47 -3.29
CA MET A 204 17.36 1.59 -4.28
C MET A 204 18.75 2.09 -4.71
N LYS A 205 18.97 3.41 -4.73
CA LYS A 205 20.28 4.01 -5.00
C LYS A 205 21.27 3.84 -3.84
N GLN A 206 20.80 3.73 -2.60
CA GLN A 206 21.66 3.45 -1.44
C GLN A 206 22.17 2.00 -1.45
N TYR A 207 21.32 1.04 -1.84
CA TYR A 207 21.66 -0.38 -1.92
C TYR A 207 22.05 -0.76 -3.35
N VAL A 208 23.26 -0.35 -3.75
CA VAL A 208 23.77 -0.57 -5.12
C VAL A 208 24.14 -2.04 -5.32
N ASN A 209 23.44 -2.69 -6.25
CA ASN A 209 23.70 -4.05 -6.74
C ASN A 209 24.08 -5.04 -5.62
N PRO A 210 23.17 -5.32 -4.66
CA PRO A 210 23.48 -6.18 -3.52
C PRO A 210 23.91 -7.56 -4.01
N THR A 211 25.00 -8.09 -3.45
CA THR A 211 25.48 -9.45 -3.74
C THR A 211 24.78 -10.51 -2.89
N GLU A 212 24.16 -10.10 -1.80
CA GLU A 212 23.48 -10.96 -0.84
C GLU A 212 22.28 -10.26 -0.18
N LEU A 213 21.27 -11.05 0.20
CA LEU A 213 20.10 -10.57 0.91
C LEU A 213 20.34 -10.55 2.42
N THR A 214 20.25 -9.36 3.02
CA THR A 214 20.28 -9.19 4.47
C THR A 214 18.89 -8.92 5.03
N ALA A 215 18.70 -9.20 6.33
CA ALA A 215 17.46 -8.91 7.02
C ALA A 215 17.08 -7.42 6.95
N GLU A 216 18.08 -6.54 7.06
CA GLU A 216 17.95 -5.09 7.02
C GLU A 216 17.54 -4.58 5.64
N LEU A 217 18.20 -5.07 4.58
CA LEU A 217 17.85 -4.76 3.19
C LEU A 217 16.39 -5.11 2.90
N LEU A 218 15.98 -6.33 3.24
CA LEU A 218 14.62 -6.79 3.01
C LEU A 218 13.61 -5.98 3.81
N ASN A 219 13.89 -5.65 5.07
CA ASN A 219 12.99 -4.84 5.88
C ASN A 219 12.87 -3.40 5.37
N THR A 220 13.92 -2.87 4.73
CA THR A 220 13.93 -1.51 4.20
C THR A 220 13.20 -1.40 2.87
N LEU A 221 13.28 -2.44 2.02
CA LEU A 221 12.77 -2.38 0.64
C LEU A 221 11.46 -3.14 0.43
N ILE A 222 11.19 -4.19 1.20
CA ILE A 222 10.08 -5.12 0.96
C ILE A 222 9.07 -5.03 2.10
N GLU A 223 7.80 -4.85 1.74
CA GLU A 223 6.66 -4.91 2.65
C GLU A 223 6.24 -6.37 2.88
N LYS A 224 6.00 -7.10 1.79
CA LYS A 224 5.61 -8.51 1.80
C LYS A 224 5.92 -9.19 0.47
N ILE A 225 5.96 -10.52 0.51
CA ILE A 225 6.13 -11.37 -0.67
C ILE A 225 4.97 -12.35 -0.70
N LEU A 226 4.17 -12.34 -1.76
CA LEU A 226 3.07 -13.29 -1.94
C LEU A 226 3.55 -14.48 -2.76
N ILE A 227 3.28 -15.67 -2.24
CA ILE A 227 3.55 -16.94 -2.92
C ILE A 227 2.22 -17.50 -3.37
N HIS A 228 2.10 -17.76 -4.68
CA HIS A 228 0.92 -18.37 -5.29
C HIS A 228 1.09 -19.88 -5.40
N GLU A 229 0.00 -20.55 -5.73
CA GLU A 229 0.01 -21.97 -6.05
C GLU A 229 0.91 -22.23 -7.27
N ALA A 230 1.67 -23.33 -7.21
CA ALA A 230 2.52 -23.72 -8.32
C ALA A 230 1.74 -24.56 -9.32
N VAL A 231 1.86 -24.21 -10.60
CA VAL A 231 1.25 -24.93 -11.70
C VAL A 231 2.29 -25.86 -12.30
N LYS A 232 1.88 -27.10 -12.59
CA LYS A 232 2.70 -28.04 -13.35
C LYS A 232 2.21 -28.06 -14.78
N SER A 233 3.10 -27.75 -15.70
CA SER A 233 2.84 -27.82 -17.13
C SER A 233 2.90 -29.27 -17.62
N GLU A 234 2.32 -29.53 -18.79
CA GLU A 234 2.25 -30.87 -19.39
C GLU A 234 3.64 -31.47 -19.68
N ASP A 235 4.64 -30.63 -19.88
CA ASP A 235 6.05 -31.00 -20.08
C ASP A 235 6.77 -31.40 -18.77
N GLY A 236 6.08 -31.34 -17.63
CA GLY A 236 6.63 -31.63 -16.31
C GLY A 236 7.39 -30.45 -15.67
N SER A 237 7.45 -29.29 -16.32
CA SER A 237 7.98 -28.07 -15.72
C SER A 237 7.04 -27.55 -14.62
N ARG A 238 7.63 -26.88 -13.62
CA ARG A 238 6.89 -26.29 -12.49
C ARG A 238 7.07 -24.78 -12.53
N GLU A 239 5.98 -24.09 -12.80
CA GLU A 239 5.91 -22.64 -12.74
C GLU A 239 5.23 -22.19 -11.46
N GLN A 240 5.66 -21.06 -10.91
CA GLN A 240 5.08 -20.53 -9.68
C GLN A 240 5.19 -19.00 -9.70
N GLU A 241 4.05 -18.34 -9.54
CA GLU A 241 4.01 -16.89 -9.41
C GLU A 241 4.45 -16.46 -8.00
N VAL A 242 5.31 -15.44 -7.98
CA VAL A 242 5.82 -14.80 -6.76
C VAL A 242 5.70 -13.30 -6.95
N GLU A 243 4.89 -12.65 -6.12
CA GLU A 243 4.73 -11.20 -6.14
C GLU A 243 5.55 -10.56 -5.02
N ILE A 244 6.31 -9.51 -5.33
CA ILE A 244 7.05 -8.73 -4.34
C ILE A 244 6.36 -7.37 -4.23
N PHE A 245 5.89 -7.06 -3.02
CA PHE A 245 5.38 -5.75 -2.67
C PHE A 245 6.52 -4.97 -2.02
N TYR A 246 6.96 -3.93 -2.71
CA TYR A 246 7.95 -3.00 -2.20
C TYR A 246 7.29 -1.97 -1.31
N ARG A 247 8.04 -1.52 -0.30
CA ARG A 247 7.60 -0.40 0.52
C ARG A 247 7.41 0.84 -0.34
N PHE A 248 6.45 1.68 0.02
CA PHE A 248 6.08 2.93 -0.65
C PHE A 248 5.36 2.77 -2.00
N ILE A 249 5.74 1.80 -2.83
CA ILE A 249 5.20 1.68 -4.20
C ILE A 249 4.42 0.39 -4.50
N GLY A 250 4.37 -0.57 -3.58
CA GLY A 250 3.60 -1.80 -3.74
C GLY A 250 4.22 -2.74 -4.79
N LYS A 251 3.37 -3.45 -5.56
CA LYS A 251 3.80 -4.41 -6.59
C LYS A 251 4.32 -3.65 -7.82
N ILE A 252 5.45 -4.08 -8.36
CA ILE A 252 6.02 -3.57 -9.62
C ILE A 252 6.20 -4.71 -10.62
N GLU A 253 5.65 -4.53 -11.83
CA GLU A 253 5.79 -5.44 -12.98
C GLU A 253 7.04 -5.14 -13.83
#